data_AF-A0A485M2V0-F1
#
_entry.id   AF-A0A485M2V0-F1
#
_cell.length_a   1.000
_cell.length_b   1.000
_cell.length_c   1.000
_cell.angle_alpha   90.00
_cell.angle_beta   90.00
_cell.angle_gamma   90.00
#
_symmetry.space_group_name_H-M   'P 1'
#
loop_
_entity.id
_entity.type
_entity.pdbx_description
1 polymer ?
#
loop_
_entity_poly.entity_id
_entity_poly.type
_entity_poly.pdbx_seq_one_letter_code
_entity_poly.pdbx_strand_id
1 'polypeptide(L)'
;MLRELTGSRVTPDMKDVLGLTDRLKAELNQMLAEHKSIVAALERLSDAAKKAGKSEYAEFAEALMLHAQTEEEVLYPASILIGEYVREKLGLR
;
A
#
# COMPACT_ATOMS: atom_id res chain seq x y z
N MET A 1 14.93 0.68 11.15
CA MET A 1 13.62 1.09 11.73
C MET A 1 12.76 -0.11 12.13
N LEU A 2 12.17 -0.89 11.21
CA LEU A 2 11.21 -1.96 11.58
C LEU A 2 11.73 -2.98 12.61
N ARG A 3 12.99 -3.44 12.48
CA ARG A 3 13.62 -4.32 13.47
C ARG A 3 13.71 -3.68 14.87
N GLU A 4 13.97 -2.38 14.95
CA GLU A 4 13.99 -1.67 16.24
C GLU A 4 12.60 -1.63 16.87
N LEU A 5 11.56 -1.39 16.06
CA LEU A 5 10.17 -1.41 16.51
C LEU A 5 9.77 -2.78 17.07
N THR A 6 10.26 -3.89 16.50
CA THR A 6 10.01 -5.23 17.07
C THR A 6 10.58 -5.38 18.49
N GLY A 7 11.68 -4.68 18.79
CA GLY A 7 12.26 -4.60 20.13
C GLY A 7 11.65 -3.50 21.01
N SER A 8 10.54 -2.87 20.59
CA SER A 8 9.92 -1.70 21.22
C SER A 8 10.86 -0.49 21.39
N ARG A 9 11.88 -0.40 20.54
CA ARG A 9 12.82 0.73 20.52
C ARG A 9 12.34 1.76 19.52
N VAL A 10 12.09 2.97 20.01
CA VAL A 10 11.73 4.13 19.19
C VAL A 10 12.73 5.23 19.49
N THR A 11 13.29 5.80 18.42
CA THR A 11 14.25 6.89 18.49
C THR A 11 13.62 8.19 17.99
N PRO A 12 14.05 9.37 18.47
CA PRO A 12 13.40 10.64 18.11
C PRO A 12 13.34 10.95 16.61
N ASP A 13 14.33 10.51 15.84
CA ASP A 13 14.41 10.62 14.37
C ASP A 13 13.30 9.84 13.66
N MET A 14 12.71 8.82 14.29
CA MET A 14 11.56 8.12 13.72
C MET A 14 10.32 9.01 13.57
N LYS A 15 10.28 10.18 14.23
CA LYS A 15 9.25 11.21 14.00
C LYS A 15 9.10 11.59 12.53
N ASP A 16 10.17 11.51 11.74
CA ASP A 16 10.18 11.91 10.35
C ASP A 16 9.24 11.04 9.48
N VAL A 17 8.95 9.81 9.91
CA VAL A 17 7.98 8.92 9.22
C VAL A 17 6.54 9.43 9.34
N LEU A 18 6.22 10.21 10.40
CA LEU A 18 4.84 10.56 10.72
C LEU A 18 4.20 11.41 9.63
N GLY A 19 4.97 12.31 9.01
CA GLY A 19 4.46 13.11 7.89
C GLY A 19 4.04 12.25 6.69
N LEU A 20 4.78 11.17 6.41
CA LEU A 20 4.46 10.24 5.33
C LEU A 20 3.23 9.38 5.68
N THR A 21 3.16 8.84 6.90
CA THR A 21 2.04 7.99 7.32
C THR A 21 0.74 8.79 7.49
N ASP A 22 0.83 10.05 7.92
CA ASP A 22 -0.33 10.94 8.04
C ASP A 22 -0.89 11.28 6.68
N ARG A 23 -0.02 11.61 5.72
CA ARG A 23 -0.42 11.85 4.34
C ARG A 23 -1.06 10.61 3.73
N LEU A 24 -0.43 9.45 3.86
CA LEU A 24 -0.99 8.18 3.39
C LEU A 24 -2.38 7.96 3.97
N LYS A 25 -2.56 8.12 5.29
CA LYS A 25 -3.86 7.95 5.95
C LYS A 25 -4.91 8.95 5.45
N ALA A 26 -4.53 10.19 5.19
CA ALA A 26 -5.43 11.23 4.70
C ALA A 26 -5.88 10.99 3.25
N GLU A 27 -4.97 10.50 2.40
CA GLU A 27 -5.21 10.28 0.97
C GLU A 27 -5.76 8.87 0.66
N LEU A 28 -5.68 7.92 1.62
CA LEU A 28 -5.95 6.49 1.41
C LEU A 28 -7.29 6.23 0.73
N ASN A 29 -8.39 6.81 1.24
CA ASN A 29 -9.73 6.54 0.68
C ASN A 29 -9.86 6.98 -0.77
N GLN A 30 -9.25 8.12 -1.13
CA GLN A 30 -9.25 8.60 -2.51
C GLN A 30 -8.40 7.69 -3.39
N MET A 31 -7.17 7.37 -2.96
CA MET A 31 -6.29 6.45 -3.68
C MET A 31 -6.95 5.09 -3.94
N LEU A 32 -7.63 4.50 -2.95
CA LEU A 32 -8.35 3.23 -3.11
C LEU A 32 -9.49 3.32 -4.14
N ALA A 33 -10.19 4.45 -4.19
CA ALA A 33 -11.24 4.67 -5.20
C ALA A 33 -10.65 4.74 -6.62
N GLU A 34 -9.50 5.39 -6.77
CA GLU A 34 -8.75 5.46 -8.04
C GLU A 34 -8.22 4.08 -8.45
N HIS A 35 -7.61 3.33 -7.52
CA HIS A 35 -7.12 1.97 -7.72
C HIS A 35 -8.21 1.01 -8.20
N LYS A 36 -9.42 1.09 -7.63
CA LYS A 36 -10.56 0.25 -8.07
C LYS A 36 -10.84 0.41 -9.57
N SER A 37 -10.70 1.62 -10.10
CA SER A 37 -10.90 1.89 -11.53
C SER A 37 -9.78 1.30 -12.38
N ILE A 38 -8.54 1.33 -11.87
CA ILE A 38 -7.37 0.72 -12.51
C ILE A 38 -7.50 -0.81 -12.54
N VAL A 39 -7.83 -1.45 -11.42
CA VAL A 39 -8.05 -2.90 -11.33
C VAL A 39 -9.14 -3.34 -12.32
N ALA A 40 -10.27 -2.65 -12.36
CA ALA A 40 -11.33 -2.95 -13.33
C ALA A 40 -10.90 -2.79 -14.80
N ALA A 41 -9.92 -1.92 -15.10
CA ALA A 41 -9.34 -1.82 -16.43
C ALA A 41 -8.37 -2.98 -16.73
N LEU A 42 -7.59 -3.41 -15.74
CA LEU A 42 -6.67 -4.54 -15.84
C LEU A 42 -7.39 -5.87 -16.01
N GLU A 43 -8.52 -6.09 -15.33
CA GLU A 43 -9.38 -7.26 -15.54
C GLU A 43 -9.82 -7.35 -17.00
N ARG A 44 -10.33 -6.24 -17.56
CA ARG A 44 -10.75 -6.16 -18.96
C ARG A 44 -9.58 -6.38 -19.93
N LEU A 45 -8.40 -5.85 -19.61
CA LEU A 45 -7.18 -6.07 -20.39
C LEU A 45 -6.79 -7.56 -20.39
N SER A 46 -6.76 -8.20 -19.22
CA SER A 46 -6.43 -9.62 -19.09
C SER A 46 -7.39 -10.49 -19.89
N ASP A 47 -8.70 -10.25 -19.79
CA ASP A 47 -9.72 -10.99 -20.54
C ASP A 47 -9.56 -10.83 -22.05
N ALA A 48 -9.32 -9.61 -22.53
CA ALA A 48 -9.10 -9.34 -23.95
C ALA A 48 -7.80 -9.99 -24.46
N ALA A 49 -6.72 -9.90 -23.68
CA ALA A 49 -5.43 -10.49 -24.00
C ALA A 49 -5.51 -12.02 -24.08
N LYS A 50 -6.20 -12.67 -23.13
CA LYS A 50 -6.47 -14.12 -23.15
C LYS A 50 -7.23 -14.53 -24.41
N LYS A 51 -8.31 -13.82 -24.76
CA LYS A 51 -9.09 -14.08 -25.98
C LYS A 51 -8.27 -13.89 -27.26
N ALA A 52 -7.32 -12.96 -27.26
CA ALA A 52 -6.44 -12.68 -28.38
C ALA A 52 -5.21 -13.62 -28.45
N GLY A 53 -5.05 -14.57 -27.51
CA GLY A 53 -3.85 -15.42 -27.44
C GLY A 53 -2.57 -14.66 -27.09
N LYS A 54 -2.69 -13.53 -26.39
CA LYS A 54 -1.62 -12.60 -26.03
C LYS A 54 -1.27 -12.74 -24.53
N SER A 55 -0.77 -13.91 -24.15
CA SER A 55 -0.57 -14.30 -22.74
C SER A 55 0.30 -13.31 -21.95
N GLU A 56 1.35 -12.77 -22.55
CA GLU A 56 2.26 -11.79 -21.94
C GLU A 56 1.53 -10.54 -21.37
N TYR A 57 0.46 -10.07 -22.04
CA TYR A 57 -0.32 -8.93 -21.56
C TYR A 57 -1.31 -9.33 -20.46
N ALA A 58 -1.81 -10.56 -20.49
CA ALA A 58 -2.67 -11.07 -19.44
C ALA A 58 -1.88 -11.28 -18.14
N GLU A 59 -0.69 -11.87 -18.24
CA GLU A 59 0.24 -12.04 -17.12
C GLU A 59 0.65 -10.70 -16.50
N PHE A 60 0.95 -9.71 -17.34
CA PHE A 60 1.23 -8.35 -16.87
C PHE A 60 0.05 -7.75 -16.08
N ALA A 61 -1.17 -7.84 -16.63
CA ALA A 61 -2.35 -7.29 -15.98
C ALA A 61 -2.63 -7.96 -14.64
N GLU A 62 -2.49 -9.29 -14.57
CA GLU A 62 -2.66 -10.08 -13.34
C GLU A 62 -1.60 -9.76 -12.29
N ALA A 63 -0.33 -9.64 -12.70
CA ALA A 63 0.75 -9.26 -11.80
C ALA A 63 0.53 -7.86 -11.21
N LEU A 64 0.03 -6.92 -12.01
CA LEU A 64 -0.24 -5.57 -11.54
C LEU A 64 -1.46 -5.50 -10.59
N MET A 65 -2.49 -6.32 -10.83
CA MET A 65 -3.60 -6.47 -9.86
C MET A 65 -3.11 -7.06 -8.53
N LEU A 66 -2.25 -8.07 -8.56
CA LEU A 66 -1.66 -8.66 -7.34
C LEU A 66 -0.79 -7.65 -6.59
N HIS A 67 -0.05 -6.81 -7.31
CA HIS A 67 0.71 -5.71 -6.71
C HIS A 67 -0.21 -4.75 -5.94
N ALA A 68 -1.27 -4.25 -6.58
CA ALA A 68 -2.24 -3.38 -5.92
C ALA A 68 -2.87 -4.05 -4.68
N GLN A 69 -3.27 -5.33 -4.79
CA GLN A 69 -3.81 -6.06 -3.64
C GLN A 69 -2.82 -6.13 -2.46
N THR A 70 -1.54 -6.40 -2.75
CA THR A 70 -0.50 -6.46 -1.71
C THR A 70 -0.33 -5.12 -1.01
N GLU A 71 -0.40 -4.02 -1.76
CA GLU A 71 -0.35 -2.68 -1.20
C GLU A 71 -1.56 -2.40 -0.30
N GLU A 72 -2.76 -2.65 -0.80
CA GLU A 72 -4.02 -2.30 -0.14
C GLU A 72 -4.30 -3.14 1.10
N GLU A 73 -4.04 -4.45 1.05
CA GLU A 73 -4.35 -5.37 2.14
C GLU A 73 -3.24 -5.45 3.19
N VAL A 74 -2.00 -5.14 2.83
CA VAL A 74 -0.84 -5.34 3.71
C VAL A 74 -0.03 -4.06 3.92
N LEU A 75 0.51 -3.47 2.86
CA LEU A 75 1.54 -2.43 3.01
C LEU A 75 0.97 -1.10 3.53
N TYR A 76 -0.17 -0.63 3.01
CA TYR A 76 -0.78 0.62 3.48
C TYR A 76 -1.28 0.52 4.92
N PRO A 77 -2.05 -0.53 5.32
CA PRO A 77 -2.46 -0.69 6.71
C PRO A 77 -1.26 -0.82 7.66
N ALA A 78 -0.23 -1.58 7.29
CA ALA A 78 0.96 -1.74 8.12
C ALA A 78 1.71 -0.41 8.30
N SER A 79 1.85 0.38 7.24
CA SER A 79 2.52 1.68 7.28
C SER A 79 1.79 2.66 8.21
N ILE A 80 0.46 2.70 8.13
CA ILE A 80 -0.37 3.53 9.02
C ILE A 80 -0.23 3.05 10.47
N LEU A 81 -0.31 1.74 10.72
CA LEU A 81 -0.16 1.15 12.06
C LEU A 81 1.21 1.51 12.68
N ILE A 82 2.28 1.46 11.90
CA ILE A 82 3.62 1.86 12.33
C ILE A 82 3.67 3.35 12.70
N GLY A 83 3.05 4.22 11.89
CA GLY A 83 2.95 5.64 12.18
C GLY A 83 2.25 5.93 13.51
N GLU A 84 1.10 5.28 13.74
CA GLU A 84 0.36 5.38 15.01
C GLU A 84 1.20 4.87 16.19
N TYR A 85 1.90 3.74 16.02
CA TYR A 85 2.77 3.18 17.06
C TYR A 85 3.94 4.12 17.41
N VAL A 86 4.61 4.69 16.42
CA VAL A 86 5.70 5.66 16.64
C VAL A 86 5.18 6.91 17.35
N ARG A 87 4.02 7.44 16.93
CA ARG A 87 3.38 8.59 17.57
C ARG A 87 3.08 8.33 19.04
N GLU A 88 2.54 7.15 19.36
CA GLU A 88 2.25 6.73 20.73
C GLU A 88 3.54 6.64 21.56
N LYS A 89 4.58 5.97 21.06
CA LYS A 89 5.85 5.79 21.80
C LYS A 89 6.65 7.06 22.00
N LEU A 90 6.47 8.06 21.13
CA LEU A 90 7.07 9.38 21.29
C LEU A 90 6.22 10.35 22.14
N GLY A 91 5.03 9.94 22.58
CA GLY A 91 4.14 10.78 23.39
C GLY A 91 3.57 11.98 22.63
N LEU A 92 3.37 11.85 21.30
CA LEU A 92 2.91 12.91 20.40
C LEU A 92 1.39 12.86 20.14
N ARG A 93 0.61 12.37 21.12
CA ARG A 93 -0.83 12.15 21.00
C ARG A 93 -1.64 13.26 21.66
#